data_AF-A0A1Z4BKP5-F1
#
_entry.id   AF-A0A1Z4BKP5-F1
#
_cell.length_a   1.000
_cell.length_b   1.000
_cell.length_c   1.000
_cell.angle_alpha   90.00
_cell.angle_beta   90.00
_cell.angle_gamma   90.00
#
_symmetry.space_group_name_H-M   'P 1'
#
loop_
_entity.id
_entity.type
_entity.pdbx_description
1 polymer ?
#
loop_
_entity_poly.entity_id
_entity_poly.type
_entity_poly.pdbx_seq_one_letter_code
_entity_poly.pdbx_strand_id
1 'polypeptide(L)' 'MIKNEMQYNAIMKRIGELLQIVDDNTHESNPDYIELMILTDLVEAYEDMYYPIENTLSSQSLPVS' A
#
# COMPACT_ATOMS: atom_id res chain seq x y z
N MET A 1 7.67 0.80 10.67
CA MET A 1 7.02 1.99 10.07
C MET A 1 8.00 2.75 9.20
N ILE A 2 7.53 3.12 8.01
CA ILE A 2 8.22 4.00 7.06
C ILE A 2 8.22 5.42 7.64
N LYS A 3 9.36 6.13 7.52
CA LYS A 3 9.55 7.45 8.16
C LYS A 3 9.64 8.61 7.19
N ASN A 4 9.92 8.33 5.92
CA ASN A 4 10.16 9.36 4.90
C ASN A 4 9.99 8.78 3.51
N GLU A 5 9.92 9.68 2.53
CA GLU A 5 9.72 9.37 1.11
C GLU A 5 10.84 8.49 0.52
N MET A 6 12.08 8.62 1.00
CA MET A 6 13.19 7.78 0.53
C MET A 6 12.96 6.29 0.88
N GLN A 7 12.51 6.02 2.12
CA GLN A 7 12.17 4.66 2.55
C GLN A 7 10.94 4.14 1.82
N TYR A 8 9.93 4.98 1.63
CA TYR A 8 8.74 4.66 0.84
C TYR A 8 9.12 4.24 -0.59
N ASN A 9 9.91 5.06 -1.30
CA ASN A 9 10.33 4.79 -2.67
C ASN A 9 11.17 3.51 -2.79
N ALA A 10 12.05 3.25 -1.82
CA ALA A 10 12.84 2.03 -1.79
C ALA A 10 11.96 0.78 -1.59
N ILE A 11 10.96 0.85 -0.70
CA ILE A 11 10.02 -0.25 -0.46
C ILE A 11 9.10 -0.47 -1.67
N MET A 12 8.57 0.60 -2.28
CA MET A 12 7.77 0.51 -3.50
C MET A 12 8.54 -0.16 -4.65
N LYS A 13 9.83 0.15 -4.79
CA LYS A 13 10.69 -0.54 -5.76
C LYS A 13 10.79 -2.04 -5.46
N ARG A 14 11.01 -2.42 -4.19
CA ARG A 14 11.12 -3.83 -3.79
C ARG A 14 9.80 -4.58 -4.01
N ILE A 15 8.66 -3.97 -3.70
CA ILE A 15 7.33 -4.52 -4.01
C ILE A 15 7.22 -4.77 -5.52
N GLY A 16 7.62 -3.81 -6.36
CA GLY A 16 7.62 -3.98 -7.81
C GLY A 16 8.49 -5.13 -8.31
N GLU A 17 9.62 -5.40 -7.65
CA GLU A 17 10.48 -6.56 -7.94
C GLU A 17 9.81 -7.88 -7.50
N LEU A 18 9.18 -7.90 -6.32
CA LEU A 18 8.48 -9.08 -5.78
C LEU A 18 7.28 -9.47 -6.65
N LEU A 19 6.53 -8.50 -7.19
CA LEU A 19 5.41 -8.74 -8.09
C LEU A 19 5.81 -9.37 -9.44
N GLN A 20 7.11 -9.44 -9.78
CA GLN A 20 7.58 -10.18 -10.96
C GLN A 20 7.77 -11.68 -10.69
N ILE A 21 7.83 -12.09 -9.43
CA ILE A 21 8.18 -13.47 -9.03
C ILE A 21 7.13 -14.12 -8.11
N VAL A 22 6.31 -13.32 -7.43
CA VAL A 22 5.18 -13.77 -6.63
C VAL A 22 3.90 -13.68 -7.47
N ASP A 23 3.18 -14.78 -7.54
CA ASP A 23 1.90 -14.91 -8.24
C ASP A 23 0.83 -15.60 -7.35
N ASP A 24 -0.37 -15.78 -7.89
CA ASP A 24 -1.50 -16.40 -7.19
C ASP A 24 -1.25 -17.88 -6.79
N ASN A 25 -0.25 -18.53 -7.37
CA ASN A 25 0.12 -19.92 -7.05
C ASN A 25 1.26 -20.00 -6.03
N THR A 26 1.87 -18.87 -5.67
CA THR A 26 2.98 -18.81 -4.74
C THR A 26 2.46 -19.15 -3.35
N HIS A 27 3.03 -20.19 -2.75
CA HIS A 27 2.60 -20.66 -1.43
C HIS A 27 2.81 -19.57 -0.36
N GLU A 28 1.86 -19.44 0.57
CA GLU A 28 1.87 -18.43 1.64
C GLU A 28 3.08 -18.52 2.59
N SER A 29 3.72 -19.69 2.65
CA SER A 29 4.96 -19.90 3.42
C SER A 29 6.23 -19.54 2.64
N ASN A 30 6.11 -19.12 1.38
CA ASN A 30 7.24 -18.67 0.58
C ASN A 30 7.78 -17.36 1.17
N PRO A 31 9.10 -17.23 1.41
CA PRO A 31 9.67 -16.01 1.95
C PRO A 31 9.38 -14.76 1.12
N ASP A 32 9.35 -14.85 -0.21
CA ASP A 32 9.06 -13.71 -1.09
C ASP A 32 7.59 -13.26 -0.95
N TYR A 33 6.66 -14.21 -0.77
CA TYR A 33 5.25 -13.90 -0.49
C TYR A 33 5.09 -13.21 0.87
N ILE A 34 5.74 -13.74 1.91
CA ILE A 34 5.72 -13.15 3.25
C ILE A 34 6.32 -11.74 3.23
N GLU A 35 7.43 -11.54 2.51
CA GLU A 35 8.05 -10.22 2.35
C GLU A 35 7.08 -9.26 1.65
N LEU A 36 6.44 -9.68 0.56
CA LEU A 36 5.48 -8.85 -0.17
C LEU A 36 4.32 -8.40 0.73
N MET A 37 3.77 -9.30 1.55
CA MET A 37 2.72 -8.98 2.52
C MET A 37 3.20 -7.92 3.52
N ILE A 38 4.34 -8.14 4.17
CA ILE A 38 4.89 -7.23 5.18
C ILE A 38 5.16 -5.84 4.58
N LEU A 39 5.73 -5.79 3.37
CA LEU A 39 6.07 -4.52 2.73
C LEU A 39 4.81 -3.75 2.29
N THR A 40 3.78 -4.46 1.83
CA THR A 40 2.49 -3.86 1.49
C THR A 40 1.83 -3.24 2.71
N ASP A 41 1.79 -3.95 3.84
CA ASP A 41 1.25 -3.44 5.11
C ASP A 41 1.99 -2.16 5.58
N LEU A 42 3.30 -2.09 5.36
CA LEU A 42 4.11 -0.92 5.70
C LEU A 42 3.81 0.28 4.81
N VAL A 43 3.52 0.04 3.53
CA VAL A 43 3.15 1.07 2.55
C VAL A 43 1.76 1.61 2.85
N GLU A 44 0.77 0.75 3.06
CA GLU A 44 -0.60 1.14 3.41
C GLU A 44 -0.63 2.06 4.62
N ALA A 45 0.06 1.67 5.71
CA ALA A 45 0.14 2.49 6.91
C ALA A 45 0.80 3.86 6.68
N TYR A 46 1.73 3.97 5.72
CA TYR A 46 2.33 5.25 5.34
C TYR A 46 1.37 6.08 4.47
N GLU A 47 0.73 5.47 3.49
CA GLU A 47 -0.23 6.15 2.61
C GLU A 47 -1.42 6.70 3.38
N ASP A 48 -1.94 5.97 4.37
CA ASP A 48 -3.00 6.47 5.26
C ASP A 48 -2.63 7.76 5.99
N MET A 49 -1.36 7.93 6.35
CA MET A 49 -0.87 9.11 7.07
C MET A 49 -0.56 10.29 6.14
N TYR A 50 -0.10 10.03 4.92
CA TYR A 50 0.51 11.04 4.05
C TYR A 50 -0.25 11.30 2.74
N TYR A 51 -1.08 10.35 2.30
CA TYR A 51 -1.93 10.41 1.11
C TYR A 51 -3.37 9.97 1.43
N PRO A 52 -4.03 10.58 2.43
CA PRO A 52 -5.38 10.19 2.81
C PRO A 52 -6.32 10.35 1.61
N ILE A 53 -7.14 9.32 1.36
CA ILE A 53 -8.18 9.39 0.32
C ILE A 53 -9.15 10.51 0.75
N GLU A 54 -9.12 11.64 0.03
CA GLU A 54 -10.15 12.66 0.20
C GLU A 54 -11.49 12.03 -0.18
N ASN A 55 -12.33 11.80 0.83
CA ASN A 55 -13.67 11.29 0.62
C ASN A 55 -14.51 12.37 -0.09
N THR A 56 -14.45 12.38 -1.43
CA THR A 56 -15.24 13.24 -2.33
C THR A 56 -16.76 13.00 -2.22
N LEU A 57 -17.21 12.12 -1.33
CA LEU A 57 -18.62 11.87 -1.02
C LEU A 57 -19.21 12.79 0.08
N SER A 58 -18.43 13.70 0.66
CA SER A 58 -18.92 14.62 1.71
C SER A 58 -19.42 15.99 1.20
N SER A 59 -19.36 16.26 -0.11
CA SER A 59 -19.80 17.53 -0.72
C SER A 59 -21.14 17.47 -1.47
N GLN A 60 -21.89 16.38 -1.38
CA GLN A 60 -23.31 16.35 -1.81
C GLN A 60 -24.27 16.34 -0.62
N SER A 61 -24.16 17.37 0.23
CA SER A 61 -25.33 17.87 0.95
C SER A 61 -26.22 18.58 -0.08
N LEU A 62 -27.09 17.82 -0.75
CA LEU A 62 -28.15 18.43 -1.58
C LEU A 62 -28.94 19.40 -0.70
N PRO A 63 -29.13 20.67 -1.11
CA PRO A 63 -29.94 21.60 -0.33
C PRO A 63 -31.37 21.06 -0.29
N VAL A 64 -31.89 20.95 0.93
CA VAL A 64 -33.30 20.69 1.21
C VAL A 64 -34.13 21.70 0.42
N SER A 65 -35.09 21.22 -0.37
CA SER A 65 -36.24 21.98 -0.88
C SER A 65 -37.51 21.23 -0.53
#